data_AF-A0A0F7ZY19-F1
#
_entry.id   AF-A0A0F7ZY19-F1
#
_cell.length_a   1.000
_cell.length_b   1.000
_cell.length_c   1.000
_cell.angle_alpha   90.00
_cell.angle_beta   90.00
_cell.angle_gamma   90.00
#
_symmetry.space_group_name_H-M   'P 1'
#
loop_
_entity.id
_entity.type
_entity.pdbx_description
1 polymer ?
#
loop_
_entity_poly.entity_id
_entity_poly.type
_entity_poly.pdbx_seq_one_letter_code
_entity_poly.pdbx_strand_id
1 'polypeptide(L)'
;MARTSQVDVLIVGAGPSGLMLALWLARLGVKTRVVDKRTDKVISGQADGLQIRTLEILDSFGVADRVWKEANHMMEVSFWSPDEHGQIHRRDRKPDVKPGLSRFTQCVLHQGRIETFLLDAIRASESPRHPRVCIDRATIPTSLALDDEAAEDEDAYPVEVTLRHLSEDEATPTQRLGNLSDGMYRSNLAKDDTDSLLERSNGKRREELVRAKYVVGCDGAHSWVRKTLGEGYEMLGESMDAIWGVLDIVPITDFPDIRNRCIVHSAEAGNLMVIPRENRLVRLYIQLKQVSCENGRADRSRITPEVIIESARRILSPYNLGYHYIDCKRRHAGGPHIKSANVVATVSAS
;
A
#
# COMPACT_ATOMS: atom_id res chain seq x y z
N MET A 1 -2.76 7.60 36.25
CA MET A 1 -2.04 8.66 35.49
C MET A 1 -1.66 8.07 34.15
N ALA A 2 -1.93 8.77 33.04
CA ALA A 2 -1.41 8.36 31.73
C ALA A 2 0.12 8.36 31.80
N ARG A 3 0.77 7.41 31.13
CA ARG A 3 2.24 7.36 31.06
C ARG A 3 2.70 8.53 30.20
N THR A 4 3.76 9.22 30.60
CA THR A 4 4.36 10.30 29.79
C THR A 4 5.73 9.86 29.26
N SER A 5 6.02 10.14 28.00
CA SER A 5 7.34 9.90 27.39
C SER A 5 7.77 11.05 26.48
N GLN A 6 9.07 11.13 26.19
CA GLN A 6 9.68 12.15 25.33
C GLN A 6 10.46 11.50 24.19
N VAL A 7 10.35 12.04 22.98
CA VAL A 7 11.08 11.60 21.78
C VAL A 7 11.50 12.81 20.95
N ASP A 8 12.58 12.70 20.19
CA ASP A 8 12.96 13.78 19.27
C ASP A 8 11.96 13.82 18.09
N VAL A 9 11.66 12.65 17.53
CA VAL A 9 10.75 12.52 16.38
C VAL A 9 9.72 11.43 16.63
N LEU A 10 8.44 11.79 16.51
CA LEU A 10 7.33 10.84 16.45
C LEU A 10 6.82 10.72 15.01
N ILE A 11 6.92 9.53 14.43
CA ILE A 11 6.42 9.22 13.09
C ILE A 11 5.07 8.51 13.23
N VAL A 12 4.03 9.05 12.59
CA VAL A 12 2.69 8.46 12.58
C VAL A 12 2.49 7.71 11.25
N GLY A 13 2.54 6.38 11.29
CA GLY A 13 2.40 5.48 10.14
C GLY A 13 3.71 4.74 9.84
N ALA A 14 3.65 3.41 9.81
CA ALA A 14 4.79 2.52 9.55
C ALA A 14 4.61 1.78 8.21
N GLY A 15 4.20 2.53 7.18
CA GLY A 15 4.29 2.14 5.77
C GLY A 15 5.63 2.54 5.13
N PRO A 16 5.77 2.50 3.80
CA PRO A 16 7.04 2.74 3.12
C PRO A 16 7.67 4.10 3.45
N SER A 17 6.89 5.19 3.49
CA SER A 17 7.39 6.53 3.83
C SER A 17 7.93 6.60 5.26
N GLY A 18 7.14 6.16 6.24
CA GLY A 18 7.51 6.20 7.65
C GLY A 18 8.70 5.29 7.98
N LEU A 19 8.76 4.09 7.40
CA LEU A 19 9.89 3.17 7.59
C LEU A 19 11.17 3.68 6.92
N MET A 20 11.07 4.35 5.77
CA MET A 20 12.24 4.95 5.12
C MET A 20 12.81 6.09 5.98
N LEU A 21 11.95 6.96 6.51
CA LEU A 21 12.37 8.03 7.44
C LEU A 21 12.97 7.46 8.72
N ALA A 22 12.32 6.45 9.31
CA ALA A 22 12.82 5.77 10.51
C ALA A 22 14.20 5.16 10.30
N LEU A 23 14.47 4.58 9.13
CA LEU A 23 15.79 4.04 8.78
C LEU A 23 16.86 5.13 8.73
N TRP A 24 16.56 6.28 8.15
CA TRP A 24 17.50 7.39 8.12
C TRP A 24 17.79 7.92 9.52
N LEU A 25 16.75 8.15 10.32
CA LEU A 25 16.88 8.63 11.70
C LEU A 25 17.61 7.64 12.62
N ALA A 26 17.42 6.33 12.41
CA ALA A 26 18.17 5.29 13.12
C ALA A 26 19.68 5.43 12.90
N ARG A 27 20.10 5.71 11.66
CA ARG A 27 21.53 5.88 11.32
C ARG A 27 22.14 7.19 11.82
N LEU A 28 21.31 8.21 11.97
CA LEU A 28 21.72 9.49 12.58
C LEU A 28 21.69 9.45 14.11
N GLY A 29 21.15 8.39 14.71
CA GLY A 29 21.06 8.24 16.16
C GLY A 29 20.07 9.20 16.82
N VAL A 30 19.01 9.56 16.11
CA VAL A 30 17.93 10.42 16.63
C VAL A 30 16.94 9.56 17.44
N LYS A 31 16.46 10.07 18.59
CA LYS A 31 15.51 9.33 19.43
C LYS A 31 14.12 9.31 18.78
N THR A 32 13.88 8.31 17.96
CA THR A 32 12.67 8.22 17.14
C THR A 32 11.71 7.13 17.63
N ARG A 33 10.42 7.43 17.55
CA ARG A 33 9.34 6.45 17.73
C ARG A 33 8.42 6.48 16.52
N VAL A 34 8.01 5.32 16.06
CA VAL A 34 7.06 5.12 14.97
C VAL A 34 5.83 4.45 15.55
N VAL A 35 4.63 4.97 15.26
CA VAL A 35 3.36 4.36 15.66
C VAL A 35 2.56 3.98 14.44
N ASP A 36 1.84 2.86 14.49
CA ASP A 36 0.96 2.44 13.41
C ASP A 36 -0.27 1.74 13.95
N LYS A 37 -1.43 2.05 13.37
CA LYS A 37 -2.72 1.52 13.83
C LYS A 37 -2.89 0.02 13.61
N ARG A 38 -2.14 -0.57 12.67
CA ARG A 38 -2.31 -1.97 12.26
C ARG A 38 -1.40 -2.88 13.05
N THR A 39 -1.81 -4.15 13.17
CA THR A 39 -0.97 -5.21 13.73
C THR A 39 0.07 -5.69 12.71
N ASP A 40 1.13 -6.33 13.22
CA ASP A 40 2.17 -7.01 12.44
C ASP A 40 1.65 -8.24 11.67
N LYS A 41 0.52 -8.82 12.11
CA LYS A 41 -0.15 -9.96 11.46
C LYS A 41 -0.74 -9.61 10.09
N VAL A 42 -0.96 -8.32 9.81
CA VAL A 42 -1.53 -7.85 8.54
C VAL A 42 -0.41 -7.33 7.63
N ILE A 43 0.37 -8.26 7.06
CA ILE A 43 1.23 -7.93 5.90
C ILE A 43 0.28 -7.69 4.73
N SER A 44 -0.12 -6.45 4.52
CA SER A 44 -0.92 -6.02 3.38
C SER A 44 -0.14 -4.92 2.72
N GLY A 45 -0.12 -4.91 1.39
CA GLY A 45 0.62 -3.99 0.56
C GLY A 45 -0.17 -3.75 -0.71
N GLN A 46 -0.29 -2.49 -1.13
CA GLN A 46 -0.93 -2.16 -2.40
C GLN A 46 0.10 -1.84 -3.47
N ALA A 47 1.26 -1.33 -3.06
CA ALA A 47 2.36 -1.04 -3.94
C ALA A 47 3.20 -2.30 -4.21
N ASP A 48 3.73 -2.38 -5.41
CA ASP A 48 4.72 -3.38 -5.81
C ASP A 48 5.83 -2.80 -6.67
N GLY A 49 5.51 -1.80 -7.51
CA GLY A 49 6.47 -1.10 -8.37
C GLY A 49 7.52 -0.28 -7.62
N LEU A 50 8.79 -0.54 -7.95
CA LEU A 50 9.94 0.24 -7.55
C LEU A 50 10.59 0.84 -8.80
N GLN A 51 10.60 2.17 -8.86
CA GLN A 51 11.24 2.93 -9.93
C GLN A 51 12.77 2.93 -9.78
N ILE A 52 13.47 3.21 -10.87
CA ILE A 52 14.95 3.21 -10.92
C ILE A 52 15.58 4.08 -9.83
N ARG A 53 15.03 5.29 -9.61
CA ARG A 53 15.57 6.22 -8.61
C ARG A 53 15.34 5.73 -7.18
N THR A 54 14.22 5.05 -6.95
CA THR A 54 13.95 4.41 -5.65
C THR A 54 14.99 3.34 -5.35
N LEU A 55 15.37 2.52 -6.34
CA LEU A 55 16.41 1.49 -6.16
C LEU A 55 17.79 2.10 -5.89
N GLU A 56 18.16 3.20 -6.56
CA GLU A 56 19.40 3.93 -6.28
C GLU A 56 19.45 4.46 -4.83
N ILE A 57 18.32 4.99 -4.35
CA ILE A 57 18.19 5.43 -2.96
C ILE A 57 18.33 4.22 -2.04
N LEU A 58 17.59 3.13 -2.25
CA LEU A 58 17.69 1.93 -1.43
C LEU A 58 19.10 1.32 -1.43
N ASP A 59 19.85 1.47 -2.52
CA ASP A 59 21.23 1.00 -2.65
C ASP A 59 22.18 1.81 -1.77
N SER A 60 21.97 3.13 -1.69
CA SER A 60 22.68 4.01 -0.76
C SER A 60 22.44 3.62 0.70
N PHE A 61 21.37 2.85 0.94
CA PHE A 61 21.02 2.29 2.24
C PHE A 61 21.37 0.81 2.41
N GLY A 62 21.99 0.16 1.42
CA GLY A 62 22.34 -1.27 1.49
C GLY A 62 21.12 -2.21 1.48
N VAL A 63 19.95 -1.72 1.06
CA VAL A 63 18.71 -2.49 0.98
C VAL A 63 18.45 -3.02 -0.44
N ALA A 64 18.97 -2.33 -1.46
CA ALA A 64 18.66 -2.65 -2.86
C ALA A 64 19.04 -4.06 -3.28
N ASP A 65 20.17 -4.61 -2.83
CA ASP A 65 20.59 -5.97 -3.22
C ASP A 65 19.56 -7.05 -2.84
N ARG A 66 18.98 -6.96 -1.63
CA ARG A 66 17.92 -7.88 -1.18
C ARG A 66 16.65 -7.74 -2.01
N VAL A 67 16.27 -6.50 -2.31
CA VAL A 67 15.13 -6.20 -3.19
C VAL A 67 15.37 -6.77 -4.58
N TRP A 68 16.54 -6.49 -5.16
CA TRP A 68 16.91 -6.86 -6.51
C TRP A 68 16.92 -8.37 -6.73
N LYS A 69 17.34 -9.14 -5.71
CA LYS A 69 17.34 -10.61 -5.74
C LYS A 69 15.95 -11.25 -5.72
N GLU A 70 14.98 -10.63 -5.04
CA GLU A 70 13.62 -11.19 -4.90
C GLU A 70 12.63 -10.63 -5.92
N ALA A 71 12.86 -9.42 -6.44
CA ALA A 71 11.94 -8.72 -7.33
C ALA A 71 11.88 -9.33 -8.74
N ASN A 72 10.73 -9.19 -9.41
CA ASN A 72 10.65 -9.40 -10.84
C ASN A 72 11.11 -8.13 -11.57
N HIS A 73 12.07 -8.26 -12.49
CA HIS A 73 12.63 -7.13 -13.23
C HIS A 73 11.81 -6.85 -14.49
N MET A 74 11.39 -5.61 -14.64
CA MET A 74 10.57 -5.17 -15.77
C MET A 74 11.51 -4.73 -16.89
N MET A 75 11.67 -5.60 -17.89
CA MET A 75 12.60 -5.37 -19.00
C MET A 75 11.91 -4.67 -20.17
N GLU A 76 10.72 -5.14 -20.52
CA GLU A 76 9.97 -4.69 -21.68
C GLU A 76 8.49 -4.51 -21.34
N VAL A 77 7.85 -3.61 -22.09
CA VAL A 77 6.41 -3.43 -22.13
C VAL A 77 5.88 -3.79 -23.52
N SER A 78 4.85 -4.63 -23.54
CA SER A 78 4.12 -5.00 -24.76
C SER A 78 2.79 -4.25 -24.82
N PHE A 79 2.51 -3.66 -25.99
CA PHE A 79 1.27 -2.93 -26.24
C PHE A 79 0.36 -3.77 -27.12
N TRP A 80 -0.84 -4.04 -26.62
CA TRP A 80 -1.87 -4.84 -27.29
C TRP A 80 -3.10 -3.98 -27.56
N SER A 81 -3.62 -4.05 -28.78
CA SER A 81 -4.79 -3.29 -29.20
C SER A 81 -5.57 -4.04 -30.28
N PRO A 82 -6.85 -3.69 -30.53
CA PRO A 82 -7.64 -4.39 -31.52
C PRO A 82 -7.10 -4.19 -32.95
N ASP A 83 -7.25 -5.23 -33.76
CA ASP A 83 -7.17 -5.17 -35.22
C ASP A 83 -8.50 -4.69 -35.83
N GLU A 84 -8.60 -4.74 -37.16
CA GLU A 84 -9.79 -4.37 -37.92
C GLU A 84 -11.01 -5.27 -37.62
N HIS A 85 -10.80 -6.45 -37.05
CA HIS A 85 -11.84 -7.39 -36.64
C HIS A 85 -12.17 -7.30 -35.14
N GLY A 86 -11.57 -6.35 -34.42
CA GLY A 86 -11.77 -6.16 -32.99
C GLY A 86 -11.01 -7.15 -32.10
N GLN A 87 -10.14 -8.01 -32.66
CA GLN A 87 -9.33 -8.97 -31.90
C GLN A 87 -8.02 -8.33 -31.45
N ILE A 88 -7.63 -8.58 -30.20
CA ILE A 88 -6.37 -8.02 -29.68
C ILE A 88 -5.16 -8.72 -30.30
N HIS A 89 -4.20 -7.92 -30.76
CA HIS A 89 -2.89 -8.39 -31.20
C HIS A 89 -1.79 -7.49 -30.65
N ARG A 90 -0.57 -8.01 -30.55
CA ARG A 90 0.60 -7.24 -30.14
C ARG A 90 0.96 -6.26 -31.26
N ARG A 91 0.85 -4.96 -30.99
CA ARG A 91 1.27 -3.91 -31.94
C ARG A 91 2.72 -3.52 -31.79
N ASP A 92 3.19 -3.46 -30.56
CA ASP A 92 4.50 -2.90 -30.26
C ASP A 92 5.09 -3.53 -29.01
N ARG A 93 6.41 -3.47 -28.90
CA ARG A 93 7.17 -3.87 -27.74
C ARG A 93 8.37 -2.96 -27.58
N LYS A 94 8.50 -2.39 -26.38
CA LYS A 94 9.54 -1.40 -26.06
C LYS A 94 10.22 -1.73 -24.75
N PRO A 95 11.47 -1.29 -24.53
CA PRO A 95 12.07 -1.30 -23.20
C PRO A 95 11.16 -0.60 -22.18
N ASP A 96 11.02 -1.18 -20.99
CA ASP A 96 10.18 -0.61 -19.91
C ASP A 96 10.77 0.72 -19.39
N VAL A 97 12.10 0.78 -19.36
CA VAL A 97 12.87 1.98 -19.03
C VAL A 97 13.85 2.27 -20.18
N LYS A 98 14.12 3.54 -20.44
CA LYS A 98 15.13 3.96 -21.42
C LYS A 98 16.48 3.29 -21.11
N PRO A 99 17.06 2.50 -22.04
CA PRO A 99 18.37 1.89 -21.83
C PRO A 99 19.44 2.93 -21.49
N GLY A 100 20.31 2.60 -20.52
CA GLY A 100 21.39 3.48 -20.07
C GLY A 100 20.97 4.59 -19.12
N LEU A 101 19.69 4.71 -18.75
CA LEU A 101 19.22 5.76 -17.84
C LEU A 101 19.67 5.54 -16.38
N SER A 102 19.78 4.28 -15.95
CA SER A 102 20.25 3.89 -14.62
C SER A 102 20.94 2.52 -14.69
N ARG A 103 21.73 2.20 -13.68
CA ARG A 103 22.26 0.84 -13.46
C ARG A 103 21.17 -0.15 -13.04
N PHE A 104 20.03 0.36 -12.57
CA PHE A 104 18.85 -0.44 -12.22
C PHE A 104 17.79 -0.33 -13.31
N THR A 105 16.93 -1.34 -13.40
CA THR A 105 15.66 -1.30 -14.15
C THR A 105 14.50 -1.18 -13.17
N GLN A 106 13.34 -0.76 -13.65
CA GLN A 106 12.14 -0.85 -12.82
C GLN A 106 11.92 -2.32 -12.42
N CYS A 107 11.52 -2.56 -11.17
CA CYS A 107 11.19 -3.90 -10.71
C CYS A 107 9.91 -3.89 -9.88
N VAL A 108 9.35 -5.05 -9.63
CA VAL A 108 8.15 -5.22 -8.80
C VAL A 108 8.36 -6.30 -7.74
N LEU A 109 7.93 -6.01 -6.51
CA LEU A 109 8.03 -6.91 -5.37
C LEU A 109 6.93 -6.61 -4.36
N HIS A 110 6.37 -7.62 -3.69
CA HIS A 110 5.36 -7.41 -2.67
C HIS A 110 5.80 -6.40 -1.59
N GLN A 111 4.99 -5.34 -1.35
CA GLN A 111 5.30 -4.27 -0.38
C GLN A 111 5.81 -4.79 0.97
N GLY A 112 5.17 -5.85 1.48
CA GLY A 112 5.54 -6.43 2.78
C GLY A 112 6.98 -6.95 2.84
N ARG A 113 7.55 -7.39 1.72
CA ARG A 113 8.97 -7.78 1.65
C ARG A 113 9.86 -6.55 1.75
N ILE A 114 9.53 -5.48 1.03
CA ILE A 114 10.24 -4.19 1.09
C ILE A 114 10.20 -3.64 2.51
N GLU A 115 9.03 -3.60 3.14
CA GLU A 115 8.86 -3.17 4.53
C GLU A 115 9.68 -4.04 5.50
N THR A 116 9.71 -5.36 5.30
CA THR A 116 10.55 -6.27 6.09
C THR A 116 12.03 -5.92 5.96
N PHE A 117 12.50 -5.61 4.75
CA PHE A 117 13.91 -5.25 4.56
C PHE A 117 14.25 -3.91 5.20
N LEU A 118 13.34 -2.93 5.16
CA LEU A 118 13.51 -1.67 5.88
C LEU A 118 13.54 -1.89 7.40
N LEU A 119 12.65 -2.73 7.94
CA LEU A 119 12.63 -3.08 9.36
C LEU A 119 13.93 -3.76 9.80
N ASP A 120 14.44 -4.70 9.00
CA ASP A 120 15.73 -5.35 9.25
C ASP A 120 16.88 -4.33 9.22
N ALA A 121 16.86 -3.40 8.26
CA ALA A 121 17.89 -2.36 8.15
C ALA A 121 17.84 -1.36 9.32
N ILE A 122 16.65 -1.04 9.84
CA ILE A 122 16.48 -0.22 11.05
C ILE A 122 17.11 -0.93 12.24
N ARG A 123 16.79 -2.22 12.44
CA ARG A 123 17.37 -3.04 13.52
C ARG A 123 18.89 -3.17 13.40
N ALA A 124 19.40 -3.33 12.18
CA ALA A 124 20.84 -3.41 11.91
C ALA A 124 21.56 -2.06 12.15
N SER A 125 20.83 -0.95 12.20
CA SER A 125 21.37 0.37 12.52
C SER A 125 21.44 0.62 14.04
N GLU A 126 20.94 -0.31 14.87
CA GLU A 126 21.02 -0.20 16.33
C GLU A 126 22.49 -0.20 16.80
N SER A 127 22.83 0.73 17.70
CA SER A 127 24.16 0.89 18.25
C SER A 127 24.07 1.23 19.74
N PRO A 128 24.95 0.70 20.61
CA PRO A 128 24.98 1.09 22.02
C PRO A 128 25.20 2.59 22.26
N ARG A 129 25.70 3.32 21.25
CA ARG A 129 25.95 4.76 21.31
C ARG A 129 24.74 5.62 20.93
N HIS A 130 23.70 5.02 20.38
CA HIS A 130 22.54 5.75 19.84
C HIS A 130 21.22 5.20 20.41
N PRO A 131 20.21 6.06 20.61
CA PRO A 131 18.88 5.60 20.98
C PRO A 131 18.30 4.69 19.88
N ARG A 132 17.63 3.63 20.33
CA ARG A 132 16.93 2.70 19.44
C ARG A 132 15.67 3.36 18.87
N VAL A 133 15.42 3.15 17.58
CA VAL A 133 14.12 3.47 16.98
C VAL A 133 13.08 2.44 17.41
N CYS A 134 12.03 2.91 18.08
CA CYS A 134 10.92 2.06 18.52
C CYS A 134 9.80 2.08 17.48
N ILE A 135 9.25 0.91 17.15
CA ILE A 135 8.11 0.80 16.22
C ILE A 135 6.97 0.10 16.95
N ASP A 136 5.95 0.87 17.30
CA ASP A 136 4.77 0.41 18.02
C ASP A 136 3.61 0.21 17.04
N ARG A 137 3.12 -1.02 16.98
CA ARG A 137 1.93 -1.40 16.20
C ARG A 137 0.69 -1.32 17.09
N ALA A 138 -0.49 -1.43 16.49
CA ALA A 138 -1.77 -1.31 17.21
C ALA A 138 -1.86 -0.03 18.06
N THR A 139 -1.32 1.10 17.57
CA THR A 139 -1.28 2.37 18.29
C THR A 139 -1.78 3.49 17.40
N ILE A 140 -2.72 4.29 17.91
CA ILE A 140 -3.29 5.44 17.19
C ILE A 140 -3.08 6.74 17.97
N PRO A 141 -2.80 7.86 17.28
CA PRO A 141 -2.92 9.17 17.91
C PRO A 141 -4.41 9.53 18.08
N THR A 142 -4.72 10.22 19.18
CA THR A 142 -6.08 10.66 19.51
C THR A 142 -6.18 12.17 19.74
N SER A 143 -5.07 12.83 20.07
CA SER A 143 -4.99 14.29 20.16
C SER A 143 -3.62 14.78 19.73
N LEU A 144 -3.56 16.01 19.20
CA LEU A 144 -2.36 16.74 18.84
C LEU A 144 -2.52 18.16 19.38
N ALA A 145 -1.54 18.63 20.16
CA ALA A 145 -1.45 20.01 20.61
C ALA A 145 -0.07 20.56 20.26
N LEU A 146 -0.04 21.83 19.83
CA LEU A 146 1.15 22.55 19.42
C LEU A 146 1.35 23.74 20.37
N ASP A 147 2.57 23.90 20.85
CA ASP A 147 3.02 25.06 21.60
C ASP A 147 3.86 25.96 20.68
N ASP A 148 3.20 26.93 20.05
CA ASP A 148 3.84 27.83 19.09
C ASP A 148 4.87 28.77 19.75
N GLU A 149 4.74 29.04 21.06
CA GLU A 149 5.69 29.89 21.78
C GLU A 149 7.05 29.20 21.97
N ALA A 150 7.04 27.86 22.03
CA ALA A 150 8.22 27.03 22.17
C ALA A 150 8.75 26.47 20.84
N ALA A 151 8.19 26.88 19.69
CA ALA A 151 8.53 26.32 18.39
C ALA A 151 10.00 26.55 17.96
N GLU A 152 10.59 27.68 18.38
CA GLU A 152 11.97 28.06 18.06
C GLU A 152 12.97 27.67 19.16
N ASP A 153 12.51 27.03 20.25
CA ASP A 153 13.39 26.52 21.31
C ASP A 153 13.90 25.11 20.94
N GLU A 154 15.21 25.01 20.68
CA GLU A 154 15.86 23.77 20.26
C GLU A 154 15.77 22.64 21.31
N ASP A 155 15.61 22.97 22.59
CA ASP A 155 15.53 22.00 23.69
C ASP A 155 14.08 21.68 24.11
N ALA A 156 13.10 22.45 23.62
CA ALA A 156 11.70 22.22 23.88
C ALA A 156 11.15 21.00 23.13
N TYR A 157 10.00 20.52 23.62
CA TYR A 157 9.19 19.49 22.96
C TYR A 157 7.80 20.08 22.70
N PRO A 158 7.67 21.00 21.72
CA PRO A 158 6.47 21.81 21.52
C PRO A 158 5.26 21.00 21.03
N VAL A 159 5.45 19.74 20.63
CA VAL A 159 4.35 18.92 20.11
C VAL A 159 3.93 17.87 21.13
N GLU A 160 2.70 17.97 21.63
CA GLU A 160 2.10 16.97 22.51
C GLU A 160 1.12 16.08 21.74
N VAL A 161 1.36 14.76 21.76
CA VAL A 161 0.50 13.77 21.11
C VAL A 161 0.01 12.76 22.13
N THR A 162 -1.31 12.62 22.26
CA THR A 162 -1.89 11.52 23.03
C THR A 162 -2.00 10.29 22.14
N LEU A 163 -1.38 9.21 22.57
CA LEU A 163 -1.44 7.90 21.92
C LEU A 163 -2.36 6.97 22.69
N ARG A 164 -3.11 6.17 21.94
CA ARG A 164 -3.92 5.07 22.46
C ARG A 164 -3.40 3.75 21.94
N HIS A 165 -3.14 2.84 22.86
CA HIS A 165 -2.77 1.46 22.57
C HIS A 165 -4.05 0.62 22.41
N LEU A 166 -4.23 0.05 21.21
CA LEU A 166 -5.36 -0.80 20.84
C LEU A 166 -5.12 -2.24 21.29
N SER A 167 -6.20 -2.94 21.64
CA SER A 167 -6.18 -4.41 21.77
C SER A 167 -6.01 -5.09 20.40
N GLU A 168 -5.60 -6.36 20.38
CA GLU A 168 -5.48 -7.12 19.12
C GLU A 168 -6.80 -7.16 18.34
N ASP A 169 -7.93 -7.27 19.03
CA ASP A 169 -9.27 -7.30 18.41
C ASP A 169 -9.66 -5.96 17.79
N GLU A 170 -9.26 -4.84 18.39
CA GLU A 170 -9.50 -3.49 17.87
C GLU A 170 -8.56 -3.19 16.70
N ALA A 171 -7.28 -3.55 16.79
CA ALA A 171 -6.30 -3.29 15.73
C ALA A 171 -6.44 -4.23 14.52
N THR A 172 -7.20 -5.32 14.66
CA THR A 172 -7.58 -6.19 13.54
C THR A 172 -8.84 -5.60 12.90
N PRO A 173 -8.77 -5.14 11.63
CA PRO A 173 -9.94 -4.55 10.97
C PRO A 173 -11.12 -5.53 11.01
N THR A 174 -12.25 -5.08 11.52
CA THR A 174 -13.45 -5.91 11.72
C THR A 174 -13.91 -6.61 10.44
N GLN A 175 -13.65 -7.91 10.38
CA GLN A 175 -14.07 -8.85 9.34
C GLN A 175 -15.57 -9.21 9.44
N ARG A 176 -16.47 -8.23 9.62
CA ARG A 176 -17.90 -8.51 9.91
C ARG A 176 -18.88 -8.34 8.74
N LEU A 177 -18.41 -8.07 7.53
CA LEU A 177 -19.22 -8.21 6.31
C LEU A 177 -18.73 -9.42 5.51
N GLY A 178 -19.14 -10.60 5.95
CA GLY A 178 -18.83 -11.88 5.31
C GLY A 178 -17.42 -12.40 5.59
N ASN A 179 -17.25 -13.73 5.50
CA ASN A 179 -16.00 -14.47 5.69
C ASN A 179 -14.93 -14.16 4.60
N LEU A 180 -14.74 -12.89 4.22
CA LEU A 180 -13.93 -12.42 3.11
C LEU A 180 -12.74 -11.61 3.65
N SER A 181 -11.53 -12.10 3.41
CA SER A 181 -10.27 -11.44 3.77
C SER A 181 -9.94 -10.36 2.74
N ASP A 182 -10.63 -9.24 2.83
CA ASP A 182 -10.65 -8.24 1.78
C ASP A 182 -9.55 -7.18 1.96
N GLY A 183 -8.75 -6.85 0.94
CA GLY A 183 -7.81 -5.73 0.95
C GLY A 183 -8.42 -4.39 0.51
N MET A 184 -9.75 -4.34 0.27
CA MET A 184 -10.46 -3.10 -0.03
C MET A 184 -10.40 -2.05 1.10
N TYR A 185 -10.06 -2.40 2.35
CA TYR A 185 -9.87 -1.39 3.43
C TYR A 185 -8.75 -0.39 3.14
N ARG A 186 -7.84 -0.68 2.20
CA ARG A 186 -6.82 0.27 1.72
C ARG A 186 -7.19 0.94 0.41
N SER A 187 -8.26 0.50 -0.26
CA SER A 187 -8.67 1.12 -1.51
C SER A 187 -9.00 2.59 -1.25
N ASN A 188 -8.68 3.48 -2.20
CA ASN A 188 -9.12 4.88 -2.15
C ASN A 188 -10.65 5.01 -2.10
N LEU A 189 -11.38 3.91 -2.35
CA LEU A 189 -12.82 3.82 -2.26
C LEU A 189 -13.31 3.66 -0.83
N ALA A 190 -12.52 3.13 0.12
CA ALA A 190 -12.96 2.90 1.50
C ALA A 190 -12.96 4.18 2.33
N LYS A 191 -13.91 4.32 3.28
CA LYS A 191 -13.82 5.35 4.31
C LYS A 191 -12.74 4.92 5.31
N ASP A 192 -11.95 5.87 5.79
CA ASP A 192 -10.95 5.61 6.82
C ASP A 192 -11.58 4.93 8.03
N ASP A 193 -10.97 3.84 8.50
CA ASP A 193 -11.46 3.08 9.64
C ASP A 193 -11.04 3.71 10.98
N THR A 194 -10.15 4.71 10.96
CA THR A 194 -9.64 5.39 12.17
C THR A 194 -10.78 5.90 13.05
N ASP A 195 -11.76 6.62 12.48
CA ASP A 195 -12.89 7.16 13.24
C ASP A 195 -13.78 6.03 13.80
N SER A 196 -13.99 4.97 13.02
CA SER A 196 -14.75 3.80 13.49
C SER A 196 -14.03 3.00 14.59
N LEU A 197 -12.70 2.99 14.58
CA LEU A 197 -11.86 2.39 15.63
C LEU A 197 -11.90 3.23 16.91
N LEU A 198 -11.94 4.56 16.77
CA LEU A 198 -12.14 5.49 17.87
C LEU A 198 -13.52 5.32 18.52
N GLU A 199 -14.58 5.13 17.73
CA GLU A 199 -15.97 4.94 18.23
C GLU A 199 -16.23 3.58 18.89
N ARG A 200 -15.59 2.49 18.41
CA ARG A 200 -15.90 1.11 18.86
C ARG A 200 -15.34 0.73 20.24
N SER A 201 -14.54 1.59 20.84
CA SER A 201 -13.61 1.17 21.88
C SER A 201 -13.93 1.82 23.24
N ASN A 202 -14.92 1.24 23.95
CA ASN A 202 -15.32 1.60 25.32
C ASN A 202 -14.52 0.86 26.43
N GLY A 203 -13.39 0.21 26.10
CA GLY A 203 -12.56 -0.56 27.03
C GLY A 203 -11.44 0.23 27.73
N LYS A 204 -10.93 -0.30 28.87
CA LYS A 204 -9.90 0.31 29.74
C LYS A 204 -8.72 0.92 28.96
N ARG A 205 -8.64 2.25 29.02
CA ARG A 205 -7.70 3.14 28.33
C ARG A 205 -6.23 2.89 28.74
N ARG A 206 -5.42 2.34 27.83
CA ARG A 206 -3.95 2.54 27.88
C ARG A 206 -3.61 3.74 26.99
N GLU A 207 -3.74 4.91 27.59
CA GLU A 207 -3.34 6.18 27.00
C GLU A 207 -1.94 6.56 27.47
N GLU A 208 -1.20 7.18 26.57
CA GLU A 208 0.15 7.67 26.80
C GLU A 208 0.28 9.07 26.19
N LEU A 209 0.84 10.01 26.93
CA LEU A 209 1.21 11.33 26.41
C LEU A 209 2.65 11.30 25.92
N VAL A 210 2.87 11.61 24.65
CA VAL A 210 4.19 11.74 24.05
C VAL A 210 4.46 13.20 23.76
N ARG A 211 5.55 13.72 24.31
CA ARG A 211 6.09 15.04 23.95
C ARG A 211 7.19 14.84 22.91
N ALA A 212 7.06 15.50 21.78
CA ALA A 212 7.96 15.38 20.64
C ALA A 212 8.55 16.74 20.23
N LYS A 213 9.80 16.76 19.75
CA LYS A 213 10.33 17.93 19.06
C LYS A 213 9.66 18.08 17.68
N TYR A 214 9.53 16.95 16.97
CA TYR A 214 8.87 16.89 15.67
C TYR A 214 7.87 15.74 15.58
N VAL A 215 6.77 15.97 14.86
CA VAL A 215 5.83 14.92 14.44
C VAL A 215 5.80 14.86 12.92
N VAL A 216 5.87 13.66 12.34
CA VAL A 216 5.80 13.45 10.89
C VAL A 216 4.65 12.52 10.53
N GLY A 217 3.68 13.05 9.78
CA GLY A 217 2.53 12.29 9.27
C GLY A 217 2.90 11.42 8.06
N CYS A 218 2.98 10.11 8.26
CA CYS A 218 3.22 9.07 7.26
C CYS A 218 2.05 8.07 7.17
N ASP A 219 0.85 8.52 7.53
CA ASP A 219 -0.36 7.73 7.80
C ASP A 219 -1.32 7.60 6.59
N GLY A 220 -0.83 7.94 5.40
CA GLY A 220 -1.44 7.60 4.11
C GLY A 220 -2.50 8.58 3.60
N ALA A 221 -3.26 8.17 2.58
CA ALA A 221 -4.20 9.04 1.87
C ALA A 221 -5.25 9.69 2.79
N HIS A 222 -5.70 8.97 3.83
CA HIS A 222 -6.68 9.48 4.80
C HIS A 222 -6.05 10.06 6.07
N SER A 223 -4.77 10.45 6.01
CA SER A 223 -3.96 10.98 7.12
C SER A 223 -4.77 11.73 8.18
N TRP A 224 -4.75 11.17 9.40
CA TRP A 224 -5.28 11.80 10.60
C TRP A 224 -4.48 13.06 10.90
N VAL A 225 -3.15 13.00 10.82
CA VAL A 225 -2.27 14.16 11.10
C VAL A 225 -2.64 15.35 10.22
N ARG A 226 -2.79 15.12 8.90
CA ARG A 226 -3.17 16.16 7.94
C ARG A 226 -4.54 16.78 8.27
N LYS A 227 -5.54 15.95 8.60
CA LYS A 227 -6.88 16.44 8.95
C LYS A 227 -6.86 17.23 10.26
N THR A 228 -6.08 16.81 11.25
CA THR A 228 -5.98 17.47 12.56
C THR A 228 -5.32 18.84 12.48
N LEU A 229 -4.39 19.05 11.53
CA LEU A 229 -3.78 20.37 11.29
C LEU A 229 -4.75 21.40 10.69
N GLY A 230 -5.92 20.97 10.20
CA GLY A 230 -7.02 21.87 9.84
C GLY A 230 -6.87 22.57 8.48
N GLU A 231 -7.49 23.75 8.38
CA GLU A 231 -7.65 24.52 7.14
C GLU A 231 -6.28 24.92 6.56
N GLY A 232 -6.05 24.60 5.29
CA GLY A 232 -4.76 24.81 4.59
C GLY A 232 -4.07 23.53 4.11
N TYR A 233 -4.45 22.37 4.64
CA TYR A 233 -3.91 21.06 4.26
C TYR A 233 -4.93 20.14 3.58
N GLU A 234 -5.94 20.73 2.96
CA GLU A 234 -6.97 19.99 2.23
C GLU A 234 -6.40 19.38 0.94
N MET A 235 -6.79 18.15 0.64
CA MET A 235 -6.46 17.55 -0.64
C MET A 235 -7.41 18.08 -1.70
N LEU A 236 -6.92 19.04 -2.49
CA LEU A 236 -7.61 19.53 -3.68
C LEU A 236 -7.45 18.50 -4.80
N GLY A 237 -8.57 18.01 -5.33
CA GLY A 237 -8.57 17.09 -6.45
C GLY A 237 -9.94 16.48 -6.71
N GLU A 238 -10.24 16.22 -7.98
CA GLU A 238 -11.45 15.49 -8.39
C GLU A 238 -11.12 14.00 -8.53
N SER A 239 -12.00 13.14 -8.03
CA SER A 239 -11.88 11.70 -8.27
C SER A 239 -12.31 11.36 -9.70
N MET A 240 -11.48 10.62 -10.44
CA MET A 240 -11.91 10.09 -11.74
C MET A 240 -12.88 8.91 -11.58
N ASP A 241 -13.86 8.81 -12.47
CA ASP A 241 -14.92 7.78 -12.46
C ASP A 241 -14.46 6.37 -12.89
N ALA A 242 -13.17 6.15 -13.15
CA ALA A 242 -12.67 4.87 -13.61
C ALA A 242 -12.43 3.89 -12.45
N ILE A 243 -13.25 2.84 -12.37
CA ILE A 243 -13.09 1.75 -11.40
C ILE A 243 -12.16 0.68 -11.96
N TRP A 244 -11.15 0.30 -11.17
CA TRP A 244 -10.24 -0.78 -11.50
C TRP A 244 -10.31 -1.92 -10.46
N GLY A 245 -10.44 -3.15 -10.93
CA GLY A 245 -10.19 -4.36 -10.15
C GLY A 245 -8.71 -4.72 -10.18
N VAL A 246 -8.19 -5.26 -9.08
CA VAL A 246 -6.81 -5.72 -8.96
C VAL A 246 -6.80 -7.17 -8.47
N LEU A 247 -6.17 -8.05 -9.26
CA LEU A 247 -6.02 -9.46 -8.95
C LEU A 247 -4.56 -9.88 -8.98
N ASP A 248 -4.10 -10.54 -7.92
CA ASP A 248 -2.81 -11.23 -7.89
C ASP A 248 -3.08 -12.73 -8.06
N ILE A 249 -2.65 -13.30 -9.18
CA ILE A 249 -2.92 -14.71 -9.51
C ILE A 249 -1.67 -15.44 -9.97
N VAL A 250 -1.68 -16.77 -9.89
CA VAL A 250 -0.82 -17.63 -10.70
C VAL A 250 -1.65 -18.04 -11.93
N PRO A 251 -1.46 -17.38 -13.09
CA PRO A 251 -2.34 -17.55 -14.23
C PRO A 251 -2.11 -18.88 -14.95
N ILE A 252 -3.18 -19.43 -15.52
CA ILE A 252 -3.18 -20.51 -16.51
C ILE A 252 -3.80 -19.92 -17.77
N THR A 253 -3.00 -19.65 -18.79
CA THR A 253 -3.43 -18.91 -19.98
C THR A 253 -2.56 -19.26 -21.18
N ASP A 254 -3.12 -19.10 -22.37
CA ASP A 254 -2.41 -19.13 -23.65
C ASP A 254 -2.06 -17.71 -24.16
N PHE A 255 -2.34 -16.66 -23.38
CA PHE A 255 -1.94 -15.29 -23.70
C PHE A 255 -0.40 -15.19 -23.70
N PRO A 256 0.23 -14.89 -24.84
CA PRO A 256 1.66 -15.12 -25.03
C PRO A 256 2.56 -14.18 -24.21
N ASP A 257 2.04 -13.03 -23.78
CA ASP A 257 2.81 -12.03 -23.01
C ASP A 257 2.43 -11.97 -21.52
N ILE A 258 1.77 -12.99 -20.96
CA ILE A 258 1.35 -12.97 -19.54
C ILE A 258 2.52 -12.75 -18.55
N ARG A 259 3.76 -13.01 -18.97
CA ARG A 259 4.99 -12.80 -18.21
C ARG A 259 5.73 -11.49 -18.51
N ASN A 260 5.19 -10.67 -19.39
CA ASN A 260 5.72 -9.33 -19.71
C ASN A 260 4.79 -8.27 -19.13
N ARG A 261 5.31 -7.05 -18.91
CA ARG A 261 4.43 -5.90 -18.67
C ARG A 261 3.57 -5.73 -19.92
N CYS A 262 2.26 -5.70 -19.75
CA CYS A 262 1.36 -5.48 -20.89
C CYS A 262 0.38 -4.36 -20.60
N ILE A 263 0.13 -3.55 -21.62
CA ILE A 263 -1.01 -2.65 -21.67
C ILE A 263 -1.91 -3.16 -22.78
N VAL A 264 -3.10 -3.61 -22.40
CA VAL A 264 -4.09 -4.22 -23.29
C VAL A 264 -5.29 -3.30 -23.39
N HIS A 265 -5.57 -2.85 -24.61
CA HIS A 265 -6.80 -2.17 -24.97
C HIS A 265 -7.67 -3.16 -25.75
N SER A 266 -8.86 -3.45 -25.26
CA SER A 266 -9.87 -4.17 -26.05
C SER A 266 -10.78 -3.18 -26.79
N ALA A 267 -11.42 -3.63 -27.86
CA ALA A 267 -12.34 -2.79 -28.64
C ALA A 267 -13.47 -2.22 -27.77
N GLU A 268 -14.10 -3.05 -26.95
CA GLU A 268 -15.30 -2.66 -26.18
C GLU A 268 -15.22 -3.02 -24.69
N ALA A 269 -14.56 -4.12 -24.33
CA ALA A 269 -14.57 -4.69 -22.97
C ALA A 269 -13.78 -3.88 -21.92
N GLY A 270 -12.96 -2.91 -22.35
CA GLY A 270 -12.15 -2.04 -21.48
C GLY A 270 -10.65 -2.32 -21.56
N ASN A 271 -9.92 -1.76 -20.59
CA ASN A 271 -8.46 -1.81 -20.54
C ASN A 271 -7.97 -2.76 -19.44
N LEU A 272 -6.84 -3.42 -19.69
CA LEU A 272 -6.18 -4.30 -18.73
C LEU A 272 -4.68 -4.06 -18.74
N MET A 273 -4.06 -4.02 -17.56
CA MET A 273 -2.61 -3.99 -17.41
C MET A 273 -2.13 -5.25 -16.71
N VAL A 274 -1.14 -5.91 -17.32
CA VAL A 274 -0.46 -7.09 -16.77
C VAL A 274 0.84 -6.64 -16.14
N ILE A 275 1.05 -6.98 -14.86
CA ILE A 275 2.29 -6.75 -14.11
C ILE A 275 2.80 -8.11 -13.64
N PRO A 276 3.83 -8.70 -14.30
CA PRO A 276 4.43 -9.95 -13.84
C PRO A 276 5.15 -9.73 -12.50
N ARG A 277 4.88 -10.59 -11.52
CA ARG A 277 5.37 -10.47 -10.14
C ARG A 277 6.31 -11.62 -9.79
N GLU A 278 6.96 -11.51 -8.64
CA GLU A 278 7.79 -12.54 -8.04
C GLU A 278 7.02 -13.86 -7.82
N ASN A 279 7.74 -14.97 -7.63
CA ASN A 279 7.16 -16.28 -7.27
C ASN A 279 6.03 -16.77 -8.19
N ARG A 280 6.15 -16.49 -9.49
CA ARG A 280 5.18 -16.85 -10.55
C ARG A 280 3.84 -16.12 -10.47
N LEU A 281 3.66 -15.18 -9.55
CA LEU A 281 2.48 -14.34 -9.50
C LEU A 281 2.42 -13.39 -10.71
N VAL A 282 1.22 -12.95 -11.04
CA VAL A 282 0.94 -11.90 -12.01
C VAL A 282 -0.18 -11.06 -11.42
N ARG A 283 0.05 -9.75 -11.36
CA ARG A 283 -0.95 -8.76 -10.98
C ARG A 283 -1.67 -8.26 -12.23
N LEU A 284 -2.99 -8.27 -12.20
CA LEU A 284 -3.85 -7.76 -13.26
C LEU A 284 -4.60 -6.53 -12.73
N TYR A 285 -4.42 -5.38 -13.38
CA TYR A 285 -5.30 -4.23 -13.20
C TYR A 285 -6.34 -4.26 -14.32
N ILE A 286 -7.62 -4.30 -13.96
CA ILE A 286 -8.72 -4.61 -14.88
C ILE A 286 -9.75 -3.49 -14.77
N GLN A 287 -9.98 -2.76 -15.85
CA GLN A 287 -11.00 -1.71 -15.88
C GLN A 287 -12.40 -2.34 -15.85
N LEU A 288 -13.24 -1.90 -14.92
CA LEU A 288 -14.60 -2.42 -14.75
C LEU A 288 -15.62 -1.44 -15.34
N LYS A 289 -15.95 -1.60 -16.63
CA LYS A 289 -16.97 -0.75 -17.30
C LYS A 289 -18.41 -1.03 -16.84
N GLN A 290 -18.68 -2.22 -16.30
CA GLN A 290 -20.03 -2.68 -15.97
C GLN A 290 -20.54 -2.23 -14.59
N VAL A 291 -19.72 -1.51 -13.83
CA VAL A 291 -20.09 -1.02 -12.50
C VAL A 291 -20.39 0.48 -12.64
N SER A 292 -21.66 0.84 -12.72
CA SER A 292 -22.08 2.24 -12.71
C SER A 292 -21.92 2.84 -11.30
N CYS A 293 -21.35 4.04 -11.23
CA CYS A 293 -21.35 4.84 -10.01
C CYS A 293 -22.71 5.53 -9.87
N GLU A 294 -23.58 5.05 -8.98
CA GLU A 294 -24.68 5.88 -8.48
C GLU A 294 -24.09 6.86 -7.43
N ASN A 295 -24.24 8.17 -7.63
CA ASN A 295 -23.71 9.23 -6.75
C ASN A 295 -22.18 9.22 -6.52
N GLY A 296 -21.38 8.84 -7.53
CA GLY A 296 -19.92 8.83 -7.43
C GLY A 296 -19.33 7.74 -6.52
N ARG A 297 -20.16 6.79 -6.03
CA ARG A 297 -19.72 5.63 -5.26
C ARG A 297 -20.20 4.35 -5.92
N ALA A 298 -19.25 3.53 -6.35
CA ALA A 298 -19.54 2.17 -6.81
C ALA A 298 -20.15 1.33 -5.69
N ASP A 299 -21.24 0.59 -5.99
CA ASP A 299 -21.82 -0.39 -5.07
C ASP A 299 -20.84 -1.56 -4.88
N ARG A 300 -20.12 -1.51 -3.75
CA ARG A 300 -19.03 -2.44 -3.40
C ARG A 300 -19.50 -3.89 -3.26
N SER A 301 -20.79 -4.11 -3.00
CA SER A 301 -21.36 -5.46 -2.85
C SER A 301 -21.38 -6.25 -4.15
N ARG A 302 -21.30 -5.55 -5.30
CA ARG A 302 -21.36 -6.14 -6.64
C ARG A 302 -19.99 -6.45 -7.24
N ILE A 303 -18.91 -5.99 -6.62
CA ILE A 303 -17.55 -6.21 -7.15
C ILE A 303 -16.93 -7.43 -6.46
N THR A 304 -17.12 -8.59 -7.07
CA THR A 304 -16.55 -9.85 -6.59
C THR A 304 -15.33 -10.28 -7.42
N PRO A 305 -14.45 -11.16 -6.90
CA PRO A 305 -13.36 -11.74 -7.68
C PRO A 305 -13.81 -12.34 -9.01
N GLU A 306 -15.00 -12.95 -9.03
CA GLU A 306 -15.62 -13.57 -10.19
C GLU A 306 -15.95 -12.54 -11.27
N VAL A 307 -16.54 -11.40 -10.88
CA VAL A 307 -16.83 -10.29 -11.81
C VAL A 307 -15.54 -9.72 -12.41
N ILE A 308 -14.50 -9.60 -11.59
CA ILE A 308 -13.20 -9.05 -12.03
C ILE A 308 -12.52 -10.01 -13.01
N ILE A 309 -12.47 -11.32 -12.72
CA ILE A 309 -11.84 -12.29 -13.63
C ILE A 309 -12.64 -12.49 -14.92
N GLU A 310 -13.97 -12.43 -14.87
CA GLU A 310 -14.80 -12.45 -16.08
C GLU A 310 -14.55 -11.24 -16.97
N SER A 311 -14.40 -10.06 -16.38
CA SER A 311 -14.03 -8.85 -17.13
C SER A 311 -12.65 -9.00 -17.78
N ALA A 312 -11.68 -9.57 -17.08
CA ALA A 312 -10.36 -9.87 -17.63
C ALA A 312 -10.42 -10.86 -18.81
N ARG A 313 -11.24 -11.92 -18.72
CA ARG A 313 -11.46 -12.89 -19.80
C ARG A 313 -12.03 -12.24 -21.06
N ARG A 314 -12.98 -11.31 -20.90
CA ARG A 314 -13.55 -10.57 -22.05
C ARG A 314 -12.51 -9.66 -22.71
N ILE A 315 -11.68 -8.97 -21.92
CA ILE A 315 -10.63 -8.09 -22.43
C ILE A 315 -9.54 -8.88 -23.18
N LEU A 316 -9.17 -10.06 -22.68
CA LEU A 316 -8.12 -10.90 -23.28
C LEU A 316 -8.59 -11.81 -24.42
N SER A 317 -9.89 -11.82 -24.77
CA SER A 317 -10.39 -12.61 -25.90
C SER A 317 -9.62 -12.30 -27.19
N PRO A 318 -9.14 -13.30 -27.96
CA PRO A 318 -9.54 -14.72 -27.94
C PRO A 318 -8.73 -15.63 -26.99
N TYR A 319 -7.81 -15.09 -26.20
CA TYR A 319 -6.96 -15.88 -25.31
C TYR A 319 -7.72 -16.33 -24.05
N ASN A 320 -7.45 -17.56 -23.61
CA ASN A 320 -8.03 -18.16 -22.42
C ASN A 320 -7.36 -17.64 -21.16
N LEU A 321 -8.13 -17.30 -20.13
CA LEU A 321 -7.60 -16.93 -18.80
C LEU A 321 -8.25 -17.74 -17.68
N GLY A 322 -7.44 -18.58 -17.04
CA GLY A 322 -7.72 -19.25 -15.76
C GLY A 322 -6.61 -18.96 -14.74
N TYR A 323 -6.71 -19.57 -13.57
CA TYR A 323 -5.69 -19.44 -12.53
C TYR A 323 -5.62 -20.70 -11.66
N HIS A 324 -4.42 -21.00 -11.15
CA HIS A 324 -4.19 -22.06 -10.16
C HIS A 324 -4.37 -21.56 -8.74
N TYR A 325 -3.98 -20.31 -8.50
CA TYR A 325 -3.98 -19.67 -7.19
C TYR A 325 -4.34 -18.20 -7.36
N ILE A 326 -5.12 -17.67 -6.43
CA ILE A 326 -5.39 -16.25 -6.27
C ILE A 326 -4.84 -15.85 -4.90
N ASP A 327 -3.99 -14.83 -4.88
CA ASP A 327 -3.42 -14.33 -3.64
C ASP A 327 -4.43 -13.43 -2.94
N CYS A 328 -5.43 -14.09 -2.36
CA CYS A 328 -6.28 -13.57 -1.30
C CYS A 328 -5.81 -14.18 0.03
N LYS A 329 -5.55 -13.36 1.05
CA LYS A 329 -4.95 -13.80 2.32
C LYS A 329 -5.55 -15.11 2.88
N ARG A 330 -4.75 -16.18 2.96
CA ARG A 330 -5.05 -17.42 3.72
C ARG A 330 -4.88 -17.16 5.24
N ARG A 331 -5.71 -17.67 6.16
CA ARG A 331 -5.75 -19.07 6.65
C ARG A 331 -6.96 -19.40 7.56
N HIS A 332 -7.63 -20.54 7.33
CA HIS A 332 -7.69 -21.73 8.20
C HIS A 332 -8.18 -22.97 7.42
N ALA A 333 -7.92 -24.17 7.95
CA ALA A 333 -7.87 -25.47 7.26
C ALA A 333 -9.19 -26.01 6.68
N GLY A 334 -9.10 -26.68 5.52
CA GLY A 334 -10.14 -27.57 4.97
C GLY A 334 -11.04 -26.95 3.90
N GLY A 335 -10.74 -27.21 2.62
CA GLY A 335 -11.66 -26.98 1.49
C GLY A 335 -11.09 -26.09 0.36
N PRO A 336 -11.42 -26.37 -0.92
CA PRO A 336 -11.00 -25.57 -2.06
C PRO A 336 -12.05 -24.48 -2.35
N HIS A 337 -11.97 -23.31 -1.71
CA HIS A 337 -12.87 -22.19 -2.03
C HIS A 337 -12.16 -20.81 -2.01
N ILE A 338 -12.44 -20.04 -3.06
CA ILE A 338 -11.98 -18.67 -3.41
C ILE A 338 -12.58 -17.64 -2.45
N LYS A 339 -11.79 -16.72 -1.85
CA LYS A 339 -12.33 -15.66 -0.95
C LYS A 339 -11.51 -14.35 -0.86
N SER A 340 -11.22 -13.67 -1.99
CA SER A 340 -11.28 -12.18 -2.14
C SER A 340 -10.45 -11.65 -3.33
N ALA A 341 -10.73 -10.41 -3.73
CA ALA A 341 -10.06 -9.64 -4.78
C ALA A 341 -9.99 -8.18 -4.33
N ASN A 342 -8.94 -7.46 -4.70
CA ASN A 342 -8.80 -6.06 -4.31
C ASN A 342 -9.44 -5.17 -5.38
N VAL A 343 -10.16 -4.13 -4.95
CA VAL A 343 -10.66 -3.07 -5.86
C VAL A 343 -9.85 -1.82 -5.57
N VAL A 344 -9.39 -1.12 -6.61
CA VAL A 344 -8.70 0.16 -6.49
C VAL A 344 -9.40 1.15 -7.41
N ALA A 345 -10.01 2.21 -6.87
CA ALA A 345 -10.25 3.39 -7.70
C ALA A 345 -8.95 4.16 -7.79
N THR A 346 -8.43 4.29 -9.00
CA THR A 346 -7.28 5.14 -9.26
C THR A 346 -7.78 6.57 -9.37
N VAL A 347 -7.38 7.41 -8.42
CA VAL A 347 -7.41 8.87 -8.61
C VAL A 347 -6.13 9.17 -9.37
N SER A 348 -6.24 9.47 -10.66
CA SER A 348 -5.12 10.11 -11.37
C SER A 348 -5.06 11.54 -10.83
N ALA A 349 -4.04 11.83 -10.01
CA ALA A 349 -3.66 13.21 -9.75
C ALA A 349 -3.07 13.76 -11.05
N SER A 350 -3.85 14.59 -11.74
CA SER A 350 -3.37 15.47 -12.80
C SER A 350 -2.63 16.67 -12.23
#